data_AF-A0A0M0JQS6-F1
#
_entry.id   AF-A0A0M0JQS6-F1
#
_cell.length_a   1.000
_cell.length_b   1.000
_cell.length_c   1.000
_cell.angle_alpha   90.00
_cell.angle_beta   90.00
_cell.angle_gamma   90.00
#
_symmetry.space_group_name_H-M   'P 1'
#
loop_
_entity.id
_entity.type
_entity.pdbx_description
1 polymer ?
#
loop_
_entity_poly.entity_id
_entity_poly.type
_entity_poly.pdbx_seq_one_letter_code
_entity_poly.pdbx_strand_id
1 'polypeptide(L)'
;MHVAGRASASPQLDELWEKAEVSSYPLGLPPQPQEQLQEPVYGSERQPTAKERRFQADKMEQIAVRKRLIALREQEKERKAIFKYEARQKELEHFRKAAQRPKNELKASQDKAKEIRERLNEKMRQEIEQEREEAWKQRAAA
;
A
#
# COMPACT_ATOMS: atom_id res chain seq x y z
N MET A 1 -19.39 7.70 -34.01
CA MET A 1 -19.29 6.97 -35.30
C MET A 1 -18.18 7.63 -36.12
N HIS A 2 -17.28 6.82 -36.72
CA HIS A 2 -16.16 7.14 -37.65
C HIS A 2 -15.00 7.95 -37.03
N VAL A 3 -13.74 7.50 -36.83
CA VAL A 3 -12.77 6.57 -37.45
C VAL A 3 -12.02 7.09 -38.69
N ALA A 4 -10.71 7.25 -38.50
CA ALA A 4 -9.55 7.14 -39.40
C ALA A 4 -9.26 8.21 -40.48
N GLY A 5 -7.98 8.61 -40.49
CA GLY A 5 -7.29 9.19 -41.64
C GLY A 5 -5.78 9.11 -41.41
N ARG A 6 -5.14 8.09 -42.00
CA ARG A 6 -3.72 7.75 -41.93
C ARG A 6 -3.06 8.16 -43.26
N ALA A 7 -1.77 8.51 -43.19
CA ALA A 7 -0.71 8.33 -44.20
C ALA A 7 -0.42 9.43 -45.23
N SER A 8 0.86 9.84 -45.25
CA SER A 8 1.80 10.06 -46.37
C SER A 8 3.04 10.78 -45.78
N ALA A 9 4.31 10.33 -45.77
CA ALA A 9 5.17 9.58 -46.70
C ALA A 9 5.13 10.22 -48.10
N SER A 10 6.16 10.83 -48.69
CA SER A 10 7.62 10.61 -48.67
C SER A 10 8.33 11.84 -49.33
N PRO A 11 9.43 11.73 -50.12
CA PRO A 11 10.86 11.67 -49.77
C PRO A 11 11.69 12.79 -50.49
N GLN A 12 13.01 12.58 -50.62
CA GLN A 12 13.96 13.15 -51.62
C GLN A 12 14.99 14.14 -51.07
N LEU A 13 15.97 13.56 -50.36
CA LEU A 13 17.38 13.90 -50.51
C LEU A 13 17.86 13.26 -51.81
N ASP A 14 18.08 14.05 -52.85
CA ASP A 14 19.00 13.77 -53.95
C ASP A 14 19.14 15.07 -54.76
N GLU A 15 20.28 15.19 -55.44
CA GLU A 15 20.69 16.33 -56.27
C GLU A 15 21.32 17.50 -55.50
N LEU A 16 22.66 17.53 -55.49
CA LEU A 16 23.49 18.67 -55.88
C LEU A 16 24.99 18.35 -55.67
N TRP A 17 25.47 17.32 -56.37
CA TRP A 17 26.91 17.13 -56.60
C TRP A 17 27.17 17.03 -58.11
N GLU A 18 26.82 18.08 -58.83
CA GLU A 18 27.36 18.36 -60.16
C GLU A 18 28.11 19.67 -60.11
N LYS A 19 29.45 19.58 -60.01
CA LYS A 19 30.44 20.44 -60.67
C LYS A 19 31.83 19.99 -60.22
N ALA A 20 32.30 18.92 -60.85
CA ALA A 20 33.71 18.64 -60.95
C ALA A 20 34.26 19.42 -62.15
N GLU A 21 35.01 20.49 -61.90
CA GLU A 21 35.99 21.00 -62.85
C GLU A 21 37.35 21.13 -62.17
N VAL A 22 38.12 20.07 -62.40
CA VAL A 22 39.56 20.02 -62.69
C VAL A 22 40.36 21.30 -62.41
N SER A 23 41.24 21.26 -61.39
CA SER A 23 42.48 22.01 -61.42
C SER A 23 43.61 21.19 -60.80
N SER A 24 44.56 20.85 -61.66
CA SER A 24 45.75 20.04 -61.47
C SER A 24 46.77 20.62 -60.49
N TYR A 25 47.16 19.88 -59.46
CA TYR A 25 48.47 20.02 -58.81
C TYR A 25 49.03 18.64 -58.40
N PRO A 26 50.35 18.42 -58.53
CA PRO A 26 50.96 17.10 -58.51
C PRO A 26 51.15 16.54 -57.09
N LEU A 27 51.14 15.21 -57.04
CA LEU A 27 51.39 14.32 -55.92
C LEU A 27 52.59 14.71 -55.05
N GLY A 28 52.31 14.99 -53.77
CA GLY A 28 53.26 14.97 -52.68
C GLY A 28 52.54 14.58 -51.40
N LEU A 29 52.57 13.29 -51.05
CA LEU A 29 52.09 12.81 -49.75
C LEU A 29 52.98 13.43 -48.65
N PRO A 30 52.43 14.12 -47.63
CA PRO A 30 53.21 14.49 -46.47
C PRO A 30 53.65 13.19 -45.75
N PRO A 31 54.86 13.13 -45.16
CA PRO A 31 55.28 11.98 -44.38
C PRO A 31 54.30 11.78 -43.21
N GLN A 32 53.73 10.57 -43.12
CA GLN A 32 52.90 10.13 -42.00
C GLN A 32 53.68 10.35 -40.69
N PRO A 33 53.15 11.06 -39.68
CA PRO A 33 53.74 11.03 -38.36
C PRO A 33 53.67 9.59 -37.85
N GLN A 34 54.82 9.03 -37.47
CA GLN A 34 54.85 7.76 -36.74
C GLN A 34 54.12 7.98 -35.42
N GLU A 35 52.86 7.56 -35.34
CA GLU A 35 52.18 7.39 -34.06
C GLU A 35 52.95 6.31 -33.30
N GLN A 36 53.87 6.75 -32.42
CA GLN A 36 54.30 5.91 -31.32
C GLN A 36 53.04 5.63 -30.49
N LEU A 37 52.46 4.45 -30.70
CA LEU A 37 51.50 3.84 -29.80
C LEU A 37 52.21 3.61 -28.46
N GLN A 38 52.28 4.64 -27.63
CA GLN A 38 52.54 4.48 -26.21
C GLN A 38 51.33 3.77 -25.62
N GLU A 39 51.52 2.53 -25.20
CA GLU A 39 50.53 1.83 -24.39
C GLU A 39 50.16 2.71 -23.19
N PRO A 40 48.86 2.88 -22.85
CA PRO A 40 48.50 3.54 -21.62
C PRO A 40 49.03 2.67 -20.47
N VAL A 41 50.09 3.13 -19.82
CA VAL A 41 50.55 2.57 -18.56
C VAL A 41 49.35 2.59 -17.62
N TYR A 42 48.77 1.42 -17.34
CA TYR A 42 47.74 1.29 -16.31
C TYR A 42 48.34 1.77 -15.00
N GLY A 43 47.97 3.00 -14.64
CA GLY A 43 48.52 3.70 -13.50
C GLY A 43 48.33 2.88 -12.23
N SER A 44 49.45 2.60 -11.58
CA SER A 44 49.59 2.21 -10.18
C SER A 44 48.47 2.81 -9.34
N GLU A 45 47.78 1.99 -8.53
CA GLU A 45 46.81 2.44 -7.54
C GLU A 45 47.45 3.51 -6.65
N ARG A 46 47.20 4.78 -6.96
CA ARG A 46 47.75 5.89 -6.21
C ARG A 46 47.15 5.84 -4.82
N GLN A 47 48.00 5.63 -3.82
CA GLN A 47 47.59 5.71 -2.42
C GLN A 47 47.01 7.10 -2.13
N PRO A 48 45.80 7.18 -1.54
CA PRO A 48 45.16 8.45 -1.28
C PRO A 48 46.01 9.27 -0.32
N THR A 49 46.13 10.56 -0.62
CA THR A 49 46.87 11.50 0.22
C THR A 49 46.19 11.66 1.57
N ALA A 50 46.93 12.14 2.59
CA ALA A 50 46.37 12.36 3.92
C ALA A 50 45.17 13.33 3.91
N LYS A 51 45.15 14.31 2.99
CA LYS A 51 44.03 15.24 2.80
C LYS A 51 42.80 14.54 2.22
N GLU A 52 42.97 13.69 1.21
CA GLU A 52 41.88 12.90 0.62
C GLU A 52 41.29 11.90 1.61
N ARG A 53 42.12 11.25 2.44
CA ARG A 53 41.63 10.36 3.50
C ARG A 53 40.79 11.09 4.55
N ARG A 54 41.20 12.30 4.96
CA ARG A 54 40.41 13.13 5.88
C ARG A 54 39.09 13.57 5.25
N PHE A 55 39.11 14.04 4.01
CA PHE A 55 37.90 14.42 3.30
C PHE A 55 36.92 13.23 3.12
N GLN A 56 37.43 12.05 2.80
CA GLN A 56 36.61 10.84 2.73
C GLN A 56 36.04 10.46 4.10
N ALA A 57 36.83 10.57 5.18
CA ALA A 57 36.35 10.31 6.54
C ALA A 57 35.22 11.28 6.93
N ASP A 58 35.39 12.59 6.70
CA ASP A 58 34.37 13.61 6.98
C ASP A 58 33.08 13.35 6.19
N LYS A 59 33.21 12.96 4.91
CA LYS A 59 32.06 12.61 4.06
C LYS A 59 31.34 11.36 4.60
N MET A 60 32.08 10.35 5.02
CA MET A 60 31.51 9.13 5.61
C MET A 60 30.81 9.42 6.94
N GLU A 61 31.38 10.30 7.76
CA GLU A 61 30.75 10.76 9.00
C GLU A 61 29.43 11.50 8.72
N GLN A 62 29.41 12.43 7.76
CA GLN A 62 28.18 13.12 7.35
C GLN A 62 27.11 12.14 6.85
N ILE A 63 27.50 11.13 6.07
CA ILE A 63 26.58 10.07 5.61
C ILE A 63 26.05 9.28 6.80
N ALA A 64 26.90 8.91 7.76
CA ALA A 64 26.50 8.18 8.96
C ALA A 64 25.51 8.98 9.82
N VAL A 65 25.79 10.28 10.03
CA VAL A 65 24.88 11.19 10.74
C VAL A 65 23.53 11.28 10.02
N ARG A 66 23.53 11.46 8.70
CA ARG A 66 22.29 11.52 7.91
C ARG A 66 21.47 10.24 8.02
N LYS A 67 22.12 9.07 7.92
CA LYS A 67 21.46 7.77 8.10
C LYS A 67 20.84 7.62 9.48
N ARG A 68 21.55 8.03 10.55
CA ARG A 68 21.02 8.03 11.92
C ARG A 68 19.78 8.93 12.06
N LEU A 69 19.82 10.13 11.49
CA LEU A 69 18.67 11.05 11.55
C LEU A 69 17.44 10.51 10.81
N ILE A 70 17.63 9.84 9.68
CA ILE A 70 16.55 9.18 8.95
C ILE A 70 15.94 8.07 9.82
N ALA A 71 16.77 7.19 10.37
CA ALA A 71 16.33 6.09 11.22
C ALA A 71 15.57 6.59 12.47
N LEU A 72 16.02 7.68 13.10
CA LEU A 72 15.32 8.28 14.24
C LEU A 72 13.94 8.83 13.85
N ARG A 73 13.82 9.46 12.67
CA ARG A 73 12.52 9.94 12.16
C ARG A 73 11.56 8.80 11.85
N GLU A 74 12.06 7.70 11.29
CA GLU A 74 11.28 6.50 11.02
C GLU A 74 10.79 5.88 12.34
N GLN A 75 11.68 5.72 13.31
CA GLN A 75 11.34 5.22 14.64
C GLN A 75 10.28 6.10 15.34
N GLU A 76 10.35 7.42 15.20
CA GLU A 76 9.36 8.32 15.79
C GLU A 76 7.98 8.17 15.12
N LYS A 77 7.94 7.98 13.79
CA LYS A 77 6.71 7.70 13.06
C LYS A 77 6.08 6.38 13.52
N GLU A 78 6.88 5.33 13.67
CA GLU A 78 6.43 4.04 14.18
C GLU A 78 5.88 4.16 15.60
N ARG A 79 6.60 4.83 16.50
CA ARG A 79 6.13 5.09 17.88
C ARG A 79 4.78 5.82 17.90
N LYS A 80 4.61 6.86 17.06
CA LYS A 80 3.33 7.58 16.95
C LYS A 80 2.22 6.69 16.42
N ALA A 81 2.51 5.81 15.46
CA ALA A 81 1.54 4.87 14.92
C ALA A 81 1.10 3.85 15.99
N ILE A 82 2.06 3.28 16.74
CA ILE A 82 1.79 2.34 17.84
C ILE A 82 0.92 3.02 18.90
N PHE A 83 1.28 4.23 19.34
CA PHE A 83 0.50 4.95 20.34
C PHE A 83 -0.95 5.19 19.90
N LYS A 84 -1.17 5.61 18.64
CA LYS A 84 -2.52 5.79 18.08
C LYS A 84 -3.29 4.47 18.02
N TYR A 85 -2.62 3.38 17.66
CA TYR A 85 -3.23 2.06 17.62
C TYR A 85 -3.67 1.60 19.01
N GLU A 86 -2.79 1.70 20.01
CA GLU A 86 -3.11 1.33 21.40
C GLU A 86 -4.26 2.16 21.98
N ALA A 87 -4.28 3.46 21.71
CA ALA A 87 -5.38 4.34 22.11
C ALA A 87 -6.73 3.86 21.53
N ARG A 88 -6.76 3.52 20.24
CA ARG A 88 -7.96 2.98 19.59
C ARG A 88 -8.36 1.62 20.16
N GLN A 89 -7.41 0.75 20.49
CA GLN A 89 -7.73 -0.54 21.11
C GLN A 89 -8.39 -0.38 22.48
N LYS A 90 -7.91 0.56 23.31
CA LYS A 90 -8.52 0.89 24.60
C LYS A 90 -9.95 1.42 24.43
N GLU A 91 -10.16 2.28 23.44
CA GLU A 91 -11.49 2.82 23.14
C GLU A 91 -12.46 1.72 22.68
N LEU A 92 -12.01 0.80 21.82
CA LEU A 92 -12.80 -0.36 21.41
C LEU A 92 -13.13 -1.29 22.58
N GLU A 93 -12.19 -1.49 23.52
CA GLU A 93 -12.45 -2.26 24.73
C GLU A 93 -13.54 -1.61 25.59
N HIS A 94 -13.51 -0.28 25.71
CA HIS A 94 -14.55 0.47 26.40
C HIS A 94 -15.92 0.29 25.72
N PHE A 95 -16.00 0.41 24.40
CA PHE A 95 -17.25 0.17 23.66
C PHE A 95 -17.75 -1.26 23.81
N ARG A 96 -16.87 -2.26 23.78
CA ARG A 96 -17.24 -3.67 24.00
C ARG A 96 -17.85 -3.87 25.38
N LYS A 97 -17.24 -3.29 26.43
CA LYS A 97 -17.77 -3.35 27.80
C LYS A 97 -19.10 -2.62 27.92
N ALA A 98 -19.21 -1.43 27.33
CA ALA A 98 -20.44 -0.65 27.34
C ALA A 98 -21.59 -1.38 26.62
N ALA A 99 -21.31 -2.10 25.53
CA ALA A 99 -22.31 -2.87 24.78
C ALA A 99 -22.71 -4.19 25.46
N GLN A 100 -21.90 -4.72 26.38
CA GLN A 100 -22.15 -6.00 27.02
C GLN A 100 -23.41 -5.98 27.91
N ARG A 101 -23.58 -4.90 28.68
CA ARG A 101 -24.73 -4.77 29.61
C ARG A 101 -26.07 -4.68 28.85
N PRO A 102 -26.25 -3.78 27.86
CA PRO A 102 -27.45 -3.74 27.04
C PRO A 102 -27.76 -5.06 26.35
N LYS A 103 -26.73 -5.77 25.86
CA LYS A 103 -26.91 -7.09 25.26
C LYS A 103 -27.48 -8.11 26.25
N ASN A 104 -26.96 -8.13 27.48
CA ASN A 104 -27.45 -9.03 28.52
C ASN A 104 -28.88 -8.67 28.96
N GLU A 105 -29.17 -7.37 29.10
CA GLU A 105 -30.51 -6.87 29.45
C GLU A 105 -31.54 -7.21 28.36
N LEU A 106 -31.17 -7.05 27.08
CA LEU A 106 -32.01 -7.43 25.95
C LEU A 106 -32.32 -8.94 25.97
N LYS A 107 -31.31 -9.78 26.18
CA LYS A 107 -31.51 -11.23 26.26
C LYS A 107 -32.44 -11.60 27.42
N ALA A 108 -32.22 -11.04 28.61
CA ALA A 108 -33.08 -11.27 29.76
C ALA A 108 -34.52 -10.81 29.51
N SER A 109 -34.71 -9.71 28.80
CA SER A 109 -36.04 -9.23 28.40
C SER A 109 -36.72 -10.18 27.41
N GLN A 110 -35.97 -10.70 26.42
CA GLN A 110 -36.48 -11.68 25.46
C GLN A 110 -36.87 -12.99 26.13
N ASP A 111 -36.05 -13.49 27.07
CA ASP A 111 -36.33 -14.71 27.83
C ASP A 111 -37.61 -14.56 28.67
N LYS A 112 -37.77 -13.43 29.37
CA LYS A 112 -39.01 -13.11 30.11
C LYS A 112 -40.23 -13.01 29.20
N ALA A 113 -40.08 -12.38 28.03
CA ALA A 113 -41.18 -12.28 27.07
C ALA A 113 -41.62 -13.66 26.54
N LYS A 114 -40.67 -14.58 26.36
CA LYS A 114 -40.95 -15.96 25.99
C LYS A 114 -41.69 -16.69 27.10
N GLU A 115 -41.22 -16.58 28.34
CA GLU A 115 -41.86 -17.19 29.50
C GLU A 115 -43.31 -16.71 29.68
N ILE A 116 -43.56 -15.40 29.52
CA ILE A 116 -44.91 -14.84 29.59
C ILE A 116 -45.81 -15.45 28.51
N ARG A 117 -45.33 -15.57 27.27
CA ARG A 117 -46.11 -16.19 26.18
C ARG A 117 -46.42 -17.65 26.46
N GLU A 118 -45.45 -18.41 26.98
CA GLU A 118 -45.66 -19.81 27.35
C GLU A 118 -46.70 -19.94 28.46
N ARG A 119 -46.61 -19.13 29.52
CA ARG A 119 -47.62 -19.10 30.61
C ARG A 119 -49.01 -18.70 30.13
N LEU A 120 -49.12 -17.70 29.25
CA LEU A 120 -50.41 -17.28 28.68
C LEU A 120 -51.03 -18.40 27.85
N ASN A 121 -50.22 -19.08 27.02
CA ASN A 121 -50.69 -20.22 26.23
C ASN A 121 -51.15 -21.39 27.12
N GLU A 122 -50.42 -21.66 28.20
CA GLU A 122 -50.77 -22.70 29.16
C GLU A 122 -52.08 -22.38 29.88
N LYS A 123 -52.23 -21.14 30.38
CA LYS A 123 -53.47 -20.69 31.03
C LYS A 123 -54.67 -20.79 30.07
N MET A 124 -54.50 -20.40 28.82
CA MET A 124 -55.54 -20.51 27.80
C MET A 124 -55.93 -21.97 27.54
N ARG A 125 -54.97 -22.91 27.51
CA ARG A 125 -55.27 -24.34 27.39
C ARG A 125 -56.06 -24.86 28.58
N GLN A 126 -55.65 -24.47 29.79
CA GLN A 126 -56.34 -24.87 31.03
C GLN A 126 -57.77 -24.34 31.08
N GLU A 127 -58.00 -23.08 30.68
CA GLU A 127 -59.34 -22.49 30.59
C GLU A 127 -60.23 -23.27 29.59
N ILE A 128 -59.70 -23.60 28.40
CA ILE A 128 -60.42 -24.39 27.39
C ILE A 128 -60.73 -25.81 27.91
N GLU A 129 -59.81 -26.43 28.64
CA GLU A 129 -60.01 -27.77 29.20
C GLU A 129 -61.05 -27.77 30.33
N GLN A 130 -61.03 -26.76 31.19
CA GLN A 130 -62.04 -26.55 32.24
C GLN A 130 -63.43 -26.33 31.64
N GLU A 131 -63.57 -25.45 30.65
CA GLU A 131 -64.85 -25.22 29.96
C GLU A 131 -65.39 -26.51 29.32
N ARG A 132 -64.50 -27.33 28.73
CA ARG A 132 -64.88 -28.64 28.18
C ARG A 132 -65.37 -29.57 29.27
N GLU A 133 -64.64 -29.69 30.38
CA GLU A 133 -65.02 -30.58 31.47
C GLU A 133 -66.37 -30.18 32.10
N GLU A 134 -66.60 -28.88 32.28
CA GLU A 134 -67.88 -28.34 32.76
C GLU A 134 -69.03 -28.63 31.79
N ALA A 135 -68.82 -28.44 30.49
CA ALA A 135 -69.83 -28.77 29.47
C ALA A 135 -70.16 -30.27 29.44
N TRP A 136 -69.16 -31.14 29.66
CA TRP A 136 -69.38 -32.58 29.79
C TRP A 136 -70.18 -32.94 31.05
N LYS A 137 -69.85 -32.33 32.20
CA LYS A 137 -70.60 -32.54 33.46
C LYS A 137 -72.06 -32.11 33.33
N GLN A 138 -72.33 -30.98 32.68
CA GLN A 138 -73.71 -30.51 32.45
C GLN A 138 -74.49 -31.46 31.54
N ARG A 139 -73.86 -31.99 30.48
CA ARG A 139 -74.50 -32.97 29.59
C ARG A 139 -74.75 -34.32 30.25
N ALA A 140 -73.89 -34.75 31.17
CA ALA A 140 -74.08 -36.00 31.90
C ALA A 140 -75.17 -35.90 33.00
N ALA A 141 -75.52 -34.68 33.42
CA ALA A 141 -76.55 -34.40 34.42
C ALA A 141 -77.93 -34.08 33.81
N ALA A 142 -78.04 -33.99 32.49
CA ALA A 142 -79.28 -33.76 31.73
C ALA A 142 -79.82 -35.06 31.14
#